data_AF-A0A453DSW9-F1
#
_entry.id   AF-A0A453DSW9-F1
#
_cell.length_a   1.000
_cell.length_b   1.000
_cell.length_c   1.000
_cell.angle_alpha   90.00
_cell.angle_beta   90.00
_cell.angle_gamma   90.00
#
_symmetry.space_group_name_H-M   'P 1'
#
loop_
_entity.id
_entity.type
_entity.pdbx_description
1 polymer ?
#
loop_
_entity_poly.entity_id
_entity_poly.type
_entity_poly.pdbx_seq_one_letter_code
_entity_poly.pdbx_strand_id
1 'polypeptide(L)'
;VLCIGTSISVGGSGATTLFRFVRWVGDSPFAVRFPDLFSIVVDPRISVERALIDLGRLAFRRPFGPPETVDWQELLDCIALHEPQVDAGPDSVQWHLEPLGQFSTKFLYRAVAPSSAPPPLTAVWHVRLPLKIRIFMWQWIRG
;
A
#
# COMPACT_ATOMS: atom_id res chain seq x y z
N VAL A 1 7.45 2.17 5.89
CA VAL A 1 6.52 1.22 6.53
C VAL A 1 5.55 0.77 5.46
N LEU A 2 5.54 -0.52 5.11
CA LEU A 2 4.61 -1.08 4.15
C LEU A 2 3.23 -1.08 4.82
N CYS A 3 2.32 -0.25 4.33
CA CYS A 3 0.93 -0.22 4.77
C CYS A 3 0.19 -1.45 4.19
N ILE A 4 0.54 -2.64 4.66
CA ILE A 4 -0.14 -3.88 4.26
C ILE A 4 -1.53 -3.86 4.89
N GLY A 5 -2.57 -3.71 4.06
CA GLY A 5 -3.96 -3.86 4.46
C GLY A 5 -4.69 -2.58 4.90
N THR A 6 -4.02 -1.44 5.01
CA THR A 6 -4.67 -0.17 5.30
C THR A 6 -4.92 0.59 4.00
N SER A 7 -6.10 0.44 3.40
CA SER A 7 -6.62 1.43 2.46
C SER A 7 -7.70 2.22 3.16
N ILE A 8 -7.35 3.43 3.60
CA ILE A 8 -8.27 4.41 4.15
C ILE A 8 -9.19 4.84 3.00
N SER A 9 -10.48 4.56 3.04
CA SER A 9 -11.39 5.19 2.09
C SER A 9 -11.56 6.67 2.47
N VAL A 10 -11.41 7.57 1.51
CA VAL A 10 -11.64 8.99 1.74
C VAL A 10 -13.15 9.21 1.78
N GLY A 11 -13.73 9.16 2.98
CA GLY A 11 -15.12 9.58 3.22
C GLY A 11 -15.23 10.98 3.84
N GLY A 12 -14.20 11.82 3.67
CA GLY A 12 -14.10 13.17 4.26
C GLY A 12 -13.07 14.04 3.53
N SER A 13 -12.60 15.12 4.17
CA SER A 13 -11.76 16.19 3.62
C SER A 13 -10.46 15.77 2.90
N GLY A 14 -9.95 14.56 3.15
CA GLY A 14 -8.69 14.06 2.60
C GLY A 14 -7.44 14.69 3.24
N ALA A 15 -7.58 15.47 4.32
CA ALA A 15 -6.50 16.19 4.99
C ALA A 15 -5.48 15.26 5.66
N THR A 16 -5.95 14.13 6.20
CA THR A 16 -5.11 13.11 6.87
C THR A 16 -4.72 11.97 5.94
N THR A 17 -5.24 11.97 4.72
CA THR A 17 -5.05 10.90 3.75
C THR A 17 -3.87 11.20 2.85
N LEU A 18 -2.87 10.32 2.81
CA LEU A 18 -1.69 10.49 1.96
C LEU A 18 -1.97 10.14 0.50
N PHE A 19 -1.73 11.08 -0.41
CA PHE A 19 -2.02 11.00 -1.85
C PHE A 19 -1.47 9.74 -2.51
N ARG A 20 -0.25 9.34 -2.15
CA ARG A 20 0.44 8.21 -2.80
C ARG A 20 0.08 6.84 -2.22
N PHE A 21 -0.21 6.79 -0.92
CA PHE A 21 -0.24 5.54 -0.16
C PHE A 21 -1.64 4.99 0.04
N VAL A 22 -2.64 5.81 -0.20
CA VAL A 22 -4.03 5.47 0.04
C VAL A 22 -4.76 5.29 -1.29
N ARG A 23 -5.69 4.35 -1.33
CA ARG A 23 -6.59 4.12 -2.45
C ARG A 23 -7.77 5.08 -2.33
N TRP A 24 -7.68 6.23 -2.98
CA TRP A 24 -8.77 7.20 -3.06
C TRP A 24 -9.34 7.32 -4.49
N VAL A 25 -8.63 6.83 -5.51
CA VAL A 25 -9.10 6.67 -6.89
C VAL A 25 -8.74 5.26 -7.40
N GLY A 26 -9.74 4.50 -7.86
CA GLY A 26 -9.58 3.16 -8.44
C GLY A 26 -9.24 2.04 -7.46
N ASP A 27 -8.69 0.93 -7.98
CA ASP A 27 -8.45 -0.33 -7.24
C ASP A 27 -7.06 -0.49 -6.62
N SER A 28 -6.18 0.52 -6.71
CA SER A 28 -4.86 0.43 -6.09
C SER A 28 -4.31 1.81 -5.72
N PRO A 29 -3.44 1.91 -4.70
CA PRO A 29 -2.75 3.16 -4.40
C PRO A 29 -1.87 3.60 -5.57
N PHE A 30 -1.78 4.92 -5.81
CA PHE A 30 -1.00 5.45 -6.92
C PHE A 30 0.50 5.12 -6.84
N ALA A 31 1.07 4.97 -5.64
CA ALA A 31 2.47 4.53 -5.49
C ALA A 31 2.73 3.10 -6.00
N VAL A 32 1.71 2.24 -6.04
CA VAL A 32 1.83 0.87 -6.58
C VAL A 32 1.69 0.89 -8.10
N ARG A 33 0.79 1.74 -8.61
CA ARG A 33 0.47 1.83 -10.03
C ARG A 33 1.51 2.60 -10.84
N PHE A 34 2.10 3.65 -10.26
CA PHE A 34 3.09 4.53 -10.91
C PHE A 34 4.40 4.59 -10.10
N PRO A 35 5.11 3.46 -9.90
CA PRO A 35 6.25 3.40 -9.01
C PRO A 35 7.39 4.34 -9.44
N ASP A 36 7.64 4.47 -10.73
CA ASP A 36 8.72 5.29 -11.28
C ASP A 36 8.45 6.79 -11.08
N LEU A 37 7.21 7.23 -11.35
CA LEU A 37 6.76 8.59 -11.08
C LEU A 37 6.88 8.96 -9.59
N PHE A 38 6.45 8.09 -8.67
CA PHE A 38 6.54 8.37 -7.22
C PHE A 38 7.95 8.20 -6.65
N SER A 39 8.87 7.58 -7.37
CA SER A 39 10.28 7.46 -6.97
C SER A 39 11.00 8.81 -6.99
N ILE A 40 10.57 9.73 -7.87
CA ILE A 40 11.18 11.04 -8.08
C ILE A 40 10.46 12.17 -7.33
N VAL A 41 9.41 11.89 -6.57
CA VAL A 41 8.70 12.91 -5.76
C VAL A 41 9.61 13.41 -4.63
N VAL A 42 9.59 14.72 -4.39
CA VAL A 42 10.36 15.39 -3.33
C VAL A 42 9.77 15.06 -1.96
N ASP A 43 8.47 15.37 -1.78
CA ASP A 43 7.75 15.07 -0.56
C ASP A 43 6.65 14.00 -0.79
N PRO A 44 6.90 12.74 -0.36
CA PRO A 44 5.93 11.67 -0.51
C PRO A 44 4.77 11.73 0.49
N ARG A 45 4.75 12.71 1.41
CA ARG A 45 3.76 12.83 2.49
C ARG A 45 2.68 13.87 2.21
N ILE A 46 2.51 14.29 0.96
CA ILE A 46 1.43 15.20 0.59
C ILE A 46 0.05 14.54 0.79
N SER A 47 -0.89 15.29 1.35
CA SER A 47 -2.27 14.84 1.54
C SER A 47 -3.08 14.94 0.25
N VAL A 48 -4.17 14.17 0.16
CA VAL A 48 -5.10 14.20 -0.98
C VAL A 48 -5.72 15.59 -1.13
N GLU A 49 -6.20 16.18 -0.04
CA GLU A 49 -6.75 17.55 -0.02
C GLU A 49 -5.78 18.55 -0.66
N ARG A 50 -4.53 18.54 -0.20
CA ARG A 50 -3.54 19.53 -0.59
C ARG A 50 -3.07 19.35 -2.03
N ALA A 51 -3.03 18.10 -2.49
CA ALA A 51 -2.69 17.75 -3.86
C ALA A 51 -3.83 18.02 -4.85
N LEU A 52 -5.09 17.83 -4.45
CA LEU A 52 -6.25 18.14 -5.31
C LEU A 52 -6.48 19.63 -5.49
N ILE A 53 -6.20 20.44 -4.46
CA ILE A 53 -6.24 21.92 -4.57
C ILE A 53 -5.21 22.42 -5.58
N ASP A 54 -4.01 21.82 -5.57
CA ASP A 54 -2.91 22.23 -6.43
C ASP A 54 -1.95 21.04 -6.64
N LEU A 55 -2.13 20.34 -7.77
CA LEU A 55 -1.27 19.23 -8.20
C LEU A 55 0.19 19.68 -8.38
N GLY A 56 0.44 20.98 -8.61
CA GLY A 56 1.78 21.56 -8.71
C GLY A 56 2.58 21.47 -7.40
N ARG A 57 1.93 21.16 -6.27
CA ARG A 57 2.61 20.87 -5.01
C ARG A 57 3.29 19.51 -4.98
N LEU A 58 2.98 18.62 -5.91
CA LEU A 58 3.80 17.44 -6.18
C LEU A 58 5.10 17.91 -6.83
N ALA A 59 6.05 18.32 -5.99
CA ALA A 59 7.38 18.67 -6.44
C ALA A 59 8.15 17.40 -6.82
N PHE A 60 8.90 17.46 -7.92
CA PHE A 60 9.73 16.37 -8.41
C PHE A 60 11.21 16.76 -8.36
N ARG A 61 12.06 15.78 -8.06
CA ARG A 61 13.51 15.95 -7.88
C ARG A 61 14.24 16.23 -9.20
N ARG A 62 13.61 15.88 -10.32
CA ARG A 62 14.12 16.02 -11.68
C ARG A 62 12.95 16.18 -12.67
N PRO A 63 13.16 16.72 -13.88
CA PRO A 63 12.15 16.70 -14.93
C PRO A 63 11.80 15.26 -15.34
N PHE A 64 10.60 15.09 -15.91
CA PHE A 64 10.11 13.80 -16.38
C PHE A 64 10.91 13.29 -17.57
N GLY A 65 11.15 11.99 -17.61
CA GLY A 65 11.51 11.28 -18.83
C GLY A 65 10.27 10.88 -19.62
N PRO A 66 10.47 10.23 -20.79
CA PRO A 66 9.38 9.68 -21.58
C PRO A 66 8.43 8.76 -20.80
N PRO A 67 8.89 7.80 -19.96
CA PRO A 67 7.97 6.93 -19.23
C PRO A 67 7.19 7.70 -18.15
N GLU A 68 7.86 8.56 -17.37
CA GLU A 68 7.18 9.32 -16.32
C GLU A 68 6.15 10.33 -16.89
N THR A 69 6.35 10.80 -18.12
CA THR A 69 5.38 11.68 -18.80
C THR A 69 4.09 10.96 -19.11
N VAL A 70 4.18 9.70 -19.57
CA VAL A 70 3.00 8.86 -19.85
C VAL A 70 2.28 8.53 -18.54
N ASP A 71 3.03 8.12 -17.51
CA ASP A 71 2.48 7.83 -16.18
C ASP A 71 1.77 9.06 -15.58
N TRP A 72 2.33 10.25 -15.77
CA TRP A 72 1.73 11.50 -15.30
C TRP A 72 0.41 11.80 -16.01
N GLN A 73 0.35 11.61 -17.33
CA GLN A 73 -0.90 11.79 -18.09
C GLN A 73 -1.97 10.79 -17.65
N GLU A 74 -1.61 9.52 -17.49
CA GLU A 74 -2.54 8.48 -17.02
C GLU A 74 -3.05 8.78 -15.60
N LEU A 75 -2.19 9.30 -14.72
CA LEU A 75 -2.58 9.74 -13.38
C LEU A 75 -3.60 10.87 -13.45
N LEU A 76 -3.38 11.88 -14.29
CA LEU A 76 -4.31 12.98 -14.48
C LEU A 76 -5.66 12.49 -15.03
N ASP A 77 -5.65 11.60 -16.02
CA ASP A 77 -6.86 10.99 -16.57
C ASP A 77 -7.63 10.23 -15.49
N CYS A 78 -6.95 9.50 -14.60
CA CYS A 78 -7.59 8.79 -13.51
C CYS A 78 -8.32 9.73 -12.54
N ILE A 79 -7.69 10.85 -12.20
CA ILE A 79 -8.27 11.86 -11.31
C ILE A 79 -9.45 12.56 -12.01
N ALA A 80 -9.34 12.86 -13.29
CA ALA A 80 -10.40 13.49 -14.07
C ALA A 80 -11.62 12.58 -14.26
N LEU A 81 -11.39 11.27 -14.46
CA LEU A 81 -12.45 10.26 -14.62
C LEU A 81 -13.14 9.90 -13.30
N HIS A 82 -12.41 10.00 -12.18
CA HIS A 82 -12.91 9.68 -10.85
C HIS A 82 -12.74 10.91 -9.98
N GLU A 83 -13.58 11.92 -10.21
CA GLU A 83 -13.61 13.11 -9.37
C GLU A 83 -13.90 12.66 -7.93
N PRO A 84 -12.91 12.75 -7.02
CA PRO A 84 -13.06 12.20 -5.68
C PRO A 84 -14.11 13.04 -4.95
N GLN A 85 -15.14 12.39 -4.41
CA GLN A 85 -16.11 13.03 -3.52
C GLN A 85 -15.42 13.33 -2.18
N VAL A 86 -14.61 14.38 -2.18
CA VAL A 86 -14.00 14.93 -0.98
C VAL A 86 -15.05 15.82 -0.33
N ASP A 87 -15.79 15.24 0.61
CA ASP A 87 -16.76 16.01 1.41
C ASP A 87 -16.03 16.83 2.47
N ALA A 88 -16.60 17.97 2.88
CA ALA A 88 -16.05 18.81 3.95
C ALA A 88 -16.14 18.17 5.36
N GLY A 89 -16.55 16.90 5.45
CA GLY A 89 -16.64 16.13 6.69
C GLY A 89 -15.29 15.59 7.18
N PRO A 90 -15.20 15.12 8.43
CA PRO A 90 -13.98 14.52 8.97
C PRO A 90 -13.62 13.23 8.20
N ASP A 91 -12.33 13.02 7.95
CA ASP A 91 -11.81 11.81 7.31
C ASP A 91 -12.23 10.57 8.13
N SER A 92 -12.93 9.63 7.48
CA SER A 92 -13.27 8.34 8.09
C SER A 92 -12.29 7.26 7.63
N VAL A 93 -11.88 6.38 8.56
CA VAL A 93 -10.98 5.26 8.25
C VAL A 93 -11.80 3.98 8.18
N GLN A 94 -11.84 3.36 6.99
CA GLN A 94 -12.44 2.04 6.80
C GLN A 94 -11.40 0.99 6.43
N TRP A 95 -11.63 -0.25 6.86
CA TRP A 95 -10.74 -1.40 6.68
C TRP A 95 -11.19 -2.29 5.53
N HIS A 96 -10.43 -2.32 4.44
CA HIS A 96 -10.85 -2.97 3.18
C HIS A 96 -10.41 -4.43 3.03
N LEU A 97 -9.66 -4.97 4.00
CA LEU A 97 -9.36 -6.41 4.05
C LEU A 97 -10.58 -7.24 4.47
N GLU A 98 -11.63 -6.60 4.98
CA GLU A 98 -12.88 -7.22 5.37
C GLU A 98 -14.04 -6.54 4.62
N PRO A 99 -15.05 -7.29 4.13
CA PRO A 99 -16.21 -6.72 3.45
C PRO A 99 -17.02 -5.71 4.29
N LEU A 100 -16.88 -5.77 5.61
CA LEU A 100 -17.58 -4.92 6.58
C LEU A 100 -16.83 -3.63 6.92
N GLY A 101 -15.64 -3.38 6.36
CA GLY A 101 -14.91 -2.15 6.64
C GLY A 101 -14.25 -2.12 8.02
N GLN A 102 -14.18 -3.26 8.74
CA GLN A 102 -13.70 -3.33 10.13
C GLN A 102 -12.32 -3.96 10.24
N PHE A 103 -11.57 -3.53 11.25
CA PHE A 103 -10.27 -4.11 11.53
C PHE A 103 -10.42 -5.53 12.06
N SER A 104 -9.76 -6.48 11.39
CA SER A 104 -9.70 -7.85 11.86
C SER A 104 -8.28 -8.39 11.74
N THR A 105 -7.74 -8.80 12.89
CA THR A 105 -6.42 -9.46 12.98
C THR A 105 -6.35 -10.68 12.06
N LYS A 106 -7.44 -11.43 11.89
CA LYS A 106 -7.52 -12.61 11.03
C LYS A 106 -7.21 -12.29 9.56
N PHE A 107 -7.82 -11.23 9.02
CA PHE A 107 -7.62 -10.85 7.63
C PHE A 107 -6.27 -10.18 7.42
N LEU A 108 -5.76 -9.42 8.39
CA LEU A 108 -4.39 -8.90 8.37
C LEU A 108 -3.36 -10.04 8.27
N TYR A 109 -3.43 -11.03 9.16
CA TYR A 109 -2.52 -12.18 9.11
C TYR A 109 -2.61 -12.92 7.78
N ARG A 110 -3.80 -13.07 7.20
CA ARG A 110 -3.98 -13.70 5.88
C ARG A 110 -3.32 -12.89 4.75
N ALA A 111 -3.33 -11.56 4.84
CA ALA A 111 -2.72 -10.68 3.84
C ALA A 111 -1.19 -10.57 3.98
N VAL A 112 -0.67 -10.63 5.21
CA VAL A 112 0.77 -10.49 5.51
C VAL A 112 1.50 -11.84 5.47
N ALA A 113 0.83 -12.94 5.82
CA ALA A 113 1.46 -14.25 5.84
C ALA A 113 1.73 -14.71 4.41
N PRO A 114 2.95 -15.21 4.11
CA PRO A 114 3.25 -15.82 2.82
C PRO A 114 2.27 -16.98 2.57
N SER A 115 1.64 -16.98 1.39
CA SER A 115 0.62 -17.96 1.00
C SER A 115 1.16 -19.39 0.90
N SER A 116 2.48 -19.54 0.79
CA SER A 116 3.14 -20.83 0.97
C SER A 116 3.31 -21.06 2.46
N ALA A 117 2.42 -21.89 3.03
CA ALA A 117 2.84 -22.67 4.18
C ALA A 117 4.16 -23.35 3.78
N PRO A 118 5.27 -23.15 4.52
CA PRO A 118 6.50 -23.87 4.21
C PRO A 118 6.14 -25.35 4.12
N PRO A 119 6.63 -26.08 3.10
CA PRO A 119 6.30 -27.50 2.92
C PRO A 119 6.46 -28.20 4.27
N PRO A 120 5.54 -29.11 4.66
CA PRO A 120 5.49 -29.62 6.02
C PRO A 120 6.88 -30.09 6.45
N LEU A 121 7.53 -29.31 7.31
CA LEU A 121 8.88 -29.57 7.82
C LEU A 121 8.84 -30.67 8.89
N THR A 122 7.81 -31.52 8.86
CA THR A 122 7.66 -32.69 9.72
C THR A 122 8.92 -33.55 9.67
N ALA A 123 9.58 -33.63 8.50
CA ALA A 123 10.87 -34.30 8.34
C ALA A 123 11.92 -33.82 9.35
N VAL A 124 12.08 -32.51 9.58
CA VAL A 124 13.05 -31.93 10.55
C VAL A 124 12.78 -32.43 11.97
N TRP A 125 11.50 -32.64 12.30
CA TRP A 125 11.07 -33.08 13.62
C TRP A 125 11.13 -34.60 13.80
N HIS A 126 11.11 -35.37 12.71
CA HIS A 126 11.24 -36.83 12.72
C HIS A 126 12.69 -37.33 12.67
N VAL A 127 13.68 -36.51 12.29
CA VAL A 127 15.09 -36.91 12.34
C VAL A 127 15.59 -36.99 13.79
N ARG A 128 16.35 -38.05 14.12
CA ARG A 128 17.06 -38.21 15.40
C ARG A 128 18.27 -37.26 15.50
N LEU A 129 18.00 -35.96 15.56
CA LEU A 129 19.01 -34.93 15.76
C LEU A 129 18.85 -34.26 17.13
N PRO A 130 19.94 -33.79 17.74
CA PRO A 130 19.88 -32.87 18.88
C PRO A 130 18.94 -31.70 18.60
N LEU A 131 18.16 -31.29 19.61
CA LEU A 131 17.12 -30.26 19.48
C LEU A 131 17.66 -28.93 18.92
N LYS A 132 18.88 -28.57 19.31
CA LYS A 132 19.58 -27.37 18.83
C LYS A 132 19.72 -27.35 17.31
N ILE A 133 20.07 -28.49 16.70
CA ILE A 133 20.25 -28.61 15.24
C ILE A 133 18.90 -28.53 14.52
N ARG A 134 17.85 -29.15 15.09
CA ARG A 134 16.48 -29.07 14.55
C ARG A 134 15.94 -27.63 14.53
N ILE A 135 16.17 -26.87 15.60
CA ILE A 135 15.79 -25.45 15.67
C ILE A 135 16.56 -24.63 14.63
N PHE A 136 17.86 -24.86 14.47
CA PHE A 136 18.67 -24.19 13.44
C PHE A 136 18.17 -24.47 12.03
N MET A 137 17.91 -25.74 11.69
CA MET A 137 17.36 -26.11 10.38
C MET A 137 15.98 -25.47 10.13
N TRP A 138 15.11 -25.45 11.15
CA TRP A 138 13.79 -24.84 11.04
C TRP A 138 13.85 -23.32 10.80
N GLN A 139 14.75 -22.62 11.49
CA GLN A 139 15.00 -21.19 11.25
C GLN A 139 15.60 -20.95 9.86
N TRP A 140 16.56 -21.78 9.43
CA TRP A 140 17.19 -21.69 8.11
C TRP A 140 16.21 -21.86 6.96
N ILE A 141 15.23 -22.76 7.10
CA ILE A 141 14.22 -23.01 6.05
C ILE A 141 13.13 -21.93 6.04
N ARG A 142 12.98 -21.15 7.12
CA ARG A 142 12.00 -20.06 7.25
C ARG A 142 12.56 -18.66 7.01
N GLY A 143 13.88 -18.49 7.00
CA GLY A 143 14.58 -17.24 6.71
C GLY A 143 14.89 -17.06 5.24
#